data_AF-A0A975PIN6-F1
#
_entry.id   AF-A0A975PIN6-F1
#
_cell.length_a   1.000
_cell.length_b   1.000
_cell.length_c   1.000
_cell.angle_alpha   90.00
_cell.angle_beta   90.00
_cell.angle_gamma   90.00
#
_symmetry.space_group_name_H-M   'P 1'
#
loop_
_entity.id
_entity.type
_entity.pdbx_description
1 polymer ?
#
loop_
_entity_poly.entity_id
_entity_poly.type
_entity_poly.pdbx_seq_one_letter_code
_entity_poly.pdbx_strand_id
1 'polypeptide(L)'
;MSIQSILSKFILCRKAKSQCDCIELKLEDLYIKMNRITDKGIPHEVTVVVPRAEIREKYDENQRLIEKEVILNSITIVHAPRHPLAGPPAPPPEIPAKLVKSK
;
A
#
# COMPACT_ATOMS: atom_id res chain seq x y z
N MET A 1 3.96 16.03 16.54
CA MET A 1 2.52 15.87 16.21
C MET A 1 1.87 14.91 17.20
N SER A 2 0.73 15.29 17.78
CA SER A 2 0.08 14.61 18.92
C SER A 2 -0.63 13.30 18.52
N ILE A 3 -0.44 12.25 19.34
CA ILE A 3 -1.01 10.90 19.24
C ILE A 3 -2.54 10.92 19.13
N GLN A 4 -3.19 11.97 19.66
CA GLN A 4 -4.63 12.15 19.63
C GLN A 4 -5.22 12.26 18.21
N SER A 5 -4.45 12.81 17.26
CA SER A 5 -4.88 12.93 15.85
C SER A 5 -4.92 11.59 15.10
N ILE A 6 -4.18 10.60 15.58
CA ILE A 6 -4.11 9.26 15.02
C ILE A 6 -5.33 8.45 15.49
N LEU A 7 -5.64 8.54 16.78
CA LEU A 7 -6.81 7.90 17.38
C LEU A 7 -8.13 8.40 16.79
N SER A 8 -8.27 9.72 16.57
CA SER A 8 -9.50 10.30 16.00
C SER A 8 -9.77 9.87 14.56
N LYS A 9 -8.73 9.68 13.73
CA LYS A 9 -8.87 9.15 12.36
C LYS A 9 -9.19 7.65 12.33
N PHE A 10 -8.64 6.86 13.26
CA PHE A 10 -9.05 5.46 13.45
C PHE A 10 -10.54 5.34 13.79
N ILE A 11 -11.07 6.27 14.59
CA ILE A 11 -12.50 6.35 14.93
C ILE A 11 -13.34 6.74 13.70
N LEU A 12 -12.84 7.64 12.85
CA LEU A 12 -13.53 8.05 11.61
C LEU A 12 -13.65 6.90 10.60
N CYS A 13 -12.60 6.09 10.44
CA CYS A 13 -12.62 4.91 9.55
C CYS A 13 -13.59 3.81 9.99
N ARG A 14 -13.93 3.71 11.28
CA ARG A 14 -14.94 2.75 11.77
C ARG A 14 -16.38 3.08 11.35
N LYS A 15 -16.68 4.32 10.95
CA LYS A 15 -18.04 4.77 10.63
C LYS A 15 -18.45 4.54 9.17
N ALA A 16 -17.49 4.27 8.27
CA ALA A 16 -17.75 4.13 6.84
C ALA A 16 -17.79 2.65 6.43
N LYS A 17 -18.71 2.27 5.52
CA LYS A 17 -18.82 0.92 4.92
C LYS A 17 -17.65 0.58 3.96
N SER A 18 -16.53 1.27 4.11
CA SER A 18 -15.37 1.27 3.22
C SER A 18 -14.18 0.64 3.94
N GLN A 19 -13.31 -0.03 3.19
CA GLN A 19 -12.00 -0.42 3.69
C GLN A 19 -11.16 0.86 3.91
N CYS A 20 -10.35 0.88 4.97
CA CYS A 20 -9.48 2.00 5.28
C CYS A 20 -8.08 1.48 5.59
N ASP A 21 -7.10 1.99 4.86
CA ASP A 21 -5.68 1.66 5.04
C ASP A 21 -4.97 2.89 5.61
N CYS A 22 -4.20 2.69 6.68
CA CYS A 22 -3.41 3.74 7.32
C CYS A 22 -1.98 3.25 7.49
N ILE A 23 -1.02 3.99 6.92
CA ILE A 23 0.41 3.75 7.07
C ILE A 23 1.03 5.00 7.68
N GLU A 24 1.89 4.79 8.66
CA GLU A 24 2.73 5.83 9.23
C GLU A 24 4.14 5.26 9.39
N LEU A 25 5.10 5.77 8.61
CA LEU A 25 6.50 5.36 8.63
C LEU A 25 7.34 6.53 9.18
N LYS A 26 8.06 6.28 10.27
CA LYS A 26 8.99 7.22 10.91
C LYS A 26 10.39 6.63 10.88
N LEU A 27 11.30 7.28 10.19
CA LEU A 27 12.71 6.88 10.09
C LEU A 27 13.56 8.13 10.26
N GLU A 28 13.95 8.43 11.51
CA GLU A 28 14.66 9.66 11.87
C GLU A 28 13.96 10.91 11.27
N ASP A 29 14.62 11.59 10.34
CA ASP A 29 14.13 12.80 9.69
C ASP A 29 13.09 12.53 8.58
N LEU A 30 12.84 11.26 8.25
CA LEU A 30 11.83 10.88 7.27
C LEU A 30 10.52 10.50 7.96
N TYR A 31 9.47 11.25 7.59
CA TYR A 31 8.10 10.94 7.96
C TYR A 31 7.23 10.74 6.74
N ILE A 32 6.68 9.54 6.59
CA ILE A 32 5.71 9.22 5.53
C ILE A 32 4.40 8.80 6.17
N LYS A 33 3.30 9.39 5.69
CA LYS A 33 1.95 9.03 6.12
C LYS A 33 1.05 8.81 4.91
N MET A 34 0.42 7.65 4.85
CA MET A 34 -0.61 7.31 3.87
C MET A 34 -1.91 7.03 4.60
N ASN A 35 -3.00 7.70 4.20
CA ASN A 35 -4.34 7.31 4.63
C ASN A 35 -5.17 7.13 3.38
N ARG A 36 -5.91 6.03 3.31
CA ARG A 36 -6.71 5.68 2.16
C ARG A 36 -8.04 5.10 2.60
N ILE A 37 -9.08 5.43 1.86
CA ILE A 37 -10.43 4.91 2.03
C ILE A 37 -10.86 4.31 0.69
N THR A 38 -11.36 3.09 0.68
CA THR A 38 -11.75 2.36 -0.52
C THR A 38 -13.05 1.61 -0.41
N ASP A 39 -13.63 1.33 -1.58
CA ASP A 39 -14.69 0.35 -1.69
C ASP A 39 -14.19 -1.03 -1.25
N LYS A 40 -15.04 -1.77 -0.53
CA LYS A 40 -14.80 -3.14 -0.08
C LYS A 40 -14.87 -4.14 -1.25
N GLY A 41 -15.48 -3.75 -2.37
CA GLY A 41 -15.67 -4.62 -3.53
C GLY A 41 -14.41 -4.91 -4.35
N ILE A 42 -13.33 -4.15 -4.16
CA ILE A 42 -12.07 -4.34 -4.88
C ILE A 42 -10.99 -4.78 -3.89
N PRO A 43 -10.39 -5.98 -4.04
CA PRO A 43 -9.28 -6.38 -3.21
C PRO A 43 -8.09 -5.42 -3.41
N HIS A 44 -7.59 -4.86 -2.31
CA HIS A 44 -6.46 -3.93 -2.32
C HIS A 44 -5.32 -4.50 -1.48
N GLU A 45 -4.11 -4.44 -2.03
CA GLU A 45 -2.88 -4.79 -1.32
C GLU A 45 -2.04 -3.54 -1.09
N VAL A 46 -1.50 -3.42 0.12
CA VAL A 46 -0.64 -2.32 0.52
C VAL A 46 0.69 -2.91 0.98
N THR A 47 1.77 -2.42 0.39
CA THR A 47 3.12 -2.90 0.68
C THR A 47 4.03 -1.74 1.04
N VAL A 48 4.78 -1.91 2.12
CA VAL A 48 5.85 -0.98 2.51
C VAL A 48 7.15 -1.76 2.42
N VAL A 49 8.11 -1.27 1.63
CA VAL A 49 9.44 -1.86 1.52
C VAL A 49 10.45 -0.85 2.03
N VAL A 50 11.25 -1.27 3.02
CA VAL A 50 12.33 -0.49 3.60
C VAL A 50 13.64 -1.26 3.42
N PRO A 51 14.30 -1.16 2.26
CA PRO A 51 15.49 -1.95 1.96
C PRO A 51 16.69 -1.58 2.82
N ARG A 52 16.88 -0.29 3.11
CA ARG A 52 17.98 0.17 3.95
C ARG A 52 17.60 1.43 4.72
N ALA A 53 17.58 1.30 6.03
CA ALA A 53 17.48 2.39 6.99
C ALA A 53 18.56 2.15 8.06
N GLU A 54 19.71 2.77 7.89
CA GLU A 54 20.84 2.67 8.81
C GLU A 54 21.04 3.99 9.56
N ILE A 55 21.32 3.87 10.85
CA ILE A 55 21.75 4.98 11.70
C ILE A 55 23.15 4.62 12.19
N ARG A 56 24.11 5.46 11.87
CA ARG A 56 25.51 5.29 12.27
C ARG A 56 25.88 6.44 13.18
N GLU A 57 26.30 6.11 14.39
CA GLU A 57 26.67 7.07 15.40
C GLU A 57 28.12 6.83 15.81
N LYS A 58 28.89 7.90 15.92
CA LYS A 58 30.22 7.87 16.52
C LYS A 58 30.20 8.68 17.80
N TYR A 59 30.85 8.13 18.81
CA TYR A 59 30.98 8.72 20.14
C TYR A 59 32.46 8.97 20.45
N ASP A 60 32.76 10.03 21.20
CA ASP A 60 34.09 10.28 21.73
C ASP A 60 34.38 9.43 22.99
N GLU A 61 35.58 9.57 23.55
CA GLU A 61 36.00 8.88 24.80
C GLU A 61 35.12 9.25 26.02
N ASN A 62 34.43 10.40 25.95
CA ASN A 62 33.51 10.88 26.98
C ASN A 62 32.05 10.49 26.68
N GLN A 63 31.81 9.57 25.75
CA GLN A 63 30.47 9.14 25.30
C GLN A 63 29.61 10.28 24.71
N ARG A 64 30.22 11.34 24.19
CA ARG A 64 29.52 12.41 23.49
C ARG A 64 29.40 12.05 22.02
N LEU A 65 28.18 12.17 21.48
CA LEU A 65 27.92 11.98 20.06
C LEU A 65 28.70 13.03 19.25
N ILE A 66 29.64 12.57 18.45
CA ILE A 66 30.48 13.43 17.60
C ILE A 66 29.98 13.45 16.15
N GLU A 67 29.36 12.36 15.70
CA GLU A 67 28.86 12.24 14.33
C GLU A 67 27.64 11.33 14.32
N LYS A 68 26.61 11.74 13.57
CA LYS A 68 25.43 10.94 13.27
C LYS A 68 25.20 10.96 11.77
N GLU A 69 25.22 9.79 11.14
CA GLU A 69 24.90 9.59 9.73
C GLU A 69 23.62 8.75 9.64
N VAL A 70 22.64 9.26 8.90
CA VAL A 70 21.37 8.56 8.65
C VAL A 70 21.30 8.21 7.17
N ILE A 71 21.30 6.91 6.86
CA ILE A 71 21.25 6.39 5.50
C ILE A 71 19.88 5.78 5.25
N LEU A 72 19.08 6.49 4.45
CA LEU A 72 17.77 6.04 4.00
C LEU A 72 17.83 5.76 2.50
N ASN A 73 17.65 4.51 2.09
CA ASN A 73 17.73 4.11 0.69
C ASN A 73 16.58 3.19 0.28
N SER A 74 16.00 3.52 -0.88
CA SER A 74 14.99 2.73 -1.59
C SER A 74 13.69 2.48 -0.81
N ILE A 75 13.30 3.42 0.05
CA ILE A 75 12.06 3.34 0.83
C ILE A 75 10.88 3.53 -0.11
N THR A 76 9.99 2.54 -0.18
CA THR A 76 8.84 2.56 -1.08
C THR A 76 7.56 2.18 -0.35
N ILE A 77 6.47 2.83 -0.77
CA ILE A 77 5.12 2.50 -0.36
C ILE A 77 4.34 2.27 -1.64
N VAL A 78 3.83 1.06 -1.80
CA VAL A 78 3.07 0.64 -2.97
C VAL A 78 1.65 0.33 -2.55
N HIS A 79 0.71 0.83 -3.34
CA HIS A 79 -0.68 0.44 -3.25
C HIS A 79 -1.08 -0.21 -4.57
N ALA A 80 -1.46 -1.49 -4.52
CA ALA A 80 -1.75 -2.34 -5.66
C ALA A 80 -3.24 -2.77 -5.65
N PRO A 81 -4.14 -2.04 -6.33
CA PRO A 81 -5.51 -2.48 -6.50
C PRO A 81 -5.56 -3.68 -7.44
N ARG A 82 -6.25 -4.76 -7.04
CA ARG A 82 -6.50 -5.87 -7.95
C ARG A 82 -7.64 -5.51 -8.90
N HIS A 83 -7.58 -5.99 -10.14
CA HIS A 83 -8.74 -5.91 -11.02
C HIS A 83 -9.91 -6.69 -10.42
N PRO A 84 -11.17 -6.28 -10.67
CA PRO A 84 -12.32 -7.11 -10.37
C PRO A 84 -12.12 -8.50 -10.99
N LEU A 85 -12.61 -9.54 -10.32
CA LEU A 85 -12.63 -10.88 -10.91
C LEU A 85 -13.27 -10.77 -12.30
N ALA A 86 -12.59 -11.31 -13.32
CA ALA A 86 -13.14 -11.33 -14.67
C ALA A 86 -14.54 -11.93 -14.61
N GLY A 87 -15.50 -11.24 -15.23
CA GLY A 87 -16.87 -11.76 -15.36
C GLY A 87 -16.85 -13.12 -16.08
N PRO A 88 -17.98 -13.85 -16.06
CA PRO A 88 -18.07 -15.11 -16.78
C PRO A 88 -17.60 -14.93 -18.22
N PRO A 89 -16.86 -15.91 -18.78
CA PRO A 89 -16.38 -15.82 -20.16
C PRO A 89 -17.55 -15.56 -21.09
N ALA A 90 -17.33 -14.73 -22.11
CA ALA A 90 -18.33 -14.50 -23.15
C ALA A 90 -18.76 -15.84 -23.75
N PRO A 91 -20.05 -16.01 -24.10
CA PRO A 91 -20.49 -17.23 -24.76
C PRO A 91 -19.68 -17.43 -26.06
N PRO A 92 -19.36 -18.68 -26.42
CA PRO A 92 -18.68 -18.97 -27.68
C PRO A 92 -19.43 -18.34 -28.86
N PRO A 93 -18.72 -17.81 -29.87
CA PRO A 93 -19.38 -17.28 -31.06
C PRO A 93 -20.21 -18.38 -31.74
N GLU A 94 -21.44 -18.04 -32.13
CA GLU A 94 -22.30 -18.96 -32.89
C GLU A 94 -21.66 -19.27 -34.24
N ILE A 95 -21.28 -20.53 -34.45
CA ILE A 95 -20.76 -21.01 -35.74
C ILE A 95 -21.98 -21.19 -36.66
N PRO A 96 -22.07 -20.46 -37.79
CA PRO A 96 -23.19 -20.63 -38.71
C PRO A 96 -23.21 -22.07 -39.24
N ALA A 97 -24.38 -22.72 -39.15
CA ALA A 97 -24.57 -24.07 -39.63
C ALA A 97 -24.23 -24.16 -41.12
N LYS A 98 -23.35 -25.10 -41.49
CA LYS A 98 -23.06 -25.39 -42.90
C LYS A 98 -24.34 -25.89 -43.55
N LEU A 99 -24.84 -25.15 -44.55
CA LEU A 99 -25.87 -25.60 -45.47
C LEU A 99 -25.37 -26.83 -46.23
N VAL A 100 -25.70 -28.02 -45.74
CA VAL A 100 -25.54 -29.26 -46.50
C VAL A 100 -26.61 -29.26 -47.58
N LYS A 101 -26.25 -28.85 -48.79
CA LYS A 101 -27.10 -29.06 -49.98
C LYS A 101 -27.05 -30.54 -50.34
N SER A 102 -28.12 -31.28 -50.04
CA SER A 102 -28.33 -32.63 -50.57
C SER A 102 -28.50 -32.55 -52.08
N LYS A 103 -27.69 -33.32 -52.81
CA LYS A 103 -27.82 -33.57 -54.26
C LYS A 103 -28.90 -34.60 -54.53
#